data_AF-A0A8T4J2W0-F1
#
_entry.id   AF-A0A8T4J2W0-F1
#
_cell.length_a   1.000
_cell.length_b   1.000
_cell.length_c   1.000
_cell.angle_alpha   90.00
_cell.angle_beta   90.00
_cell.angle_gamma   90.00
#
_symmetry.space_group_name_H-M   'P 1'
#
loop_
_entity.id
_entity.type
_entity.pdbx_description
1 polymer ?
#
loop_
_entity_poly.entity_id
_entity_poly.type
_entity_poly.pdbx_seq_one_letter_code
_entity_poly.pdbx_strand_id
1 'polypeptide(L)'
;SLVAGAAGSTGGTGSAGGAEDAGEPLTGALLLERVRDLVPRSAVQAGIRRARDMLDYGDVGTVAAVLGCGRRTSAHDTVPFTLWAVARHLGDYEGAFWATAQAGGDVDTTCAIVGGVIASAGPAGAPPRAWARSTERLPSWMRTGRDVTGDGVPDEAVPGDGPTPRPGGAGPSSA
;
A
#
# COMPACT_ATOMS: atom_id res chain seq x y z
N SER A 1 -18.97 2.93 9.36
CA SER A 1 -18.70 4.37 9.34
C SER A 1 -17.20 4.59 9.31
N LEU A 2 -16.69 4.96 8.14
CA LEU A 2 -15.28 5.24 7.90
C LEU A 2 -14.86 6.52 8.64
N VAL A 3 -13.70 6.47 9.29
CA VAL A 3 -13.00 7.64 9.83
C VAL A 3 -12.66 8.58 8.67
N ALA A 4 -13.27 9.75 8.69
CA ALA A 4 -12.94 10.88 7.84
C ALA A 4 -11.84 11.72 8.53
N GLY A 5 -10.79 12.05 7.78
CA GLY A 5 -9.94 13.22 7.98
C GLY A 5 -9.02 13.22 9.21
N ALA A 6 -7.73 12.90 9.02
CA ALA A 6 -6.66 13.37 9.90
C ALA A 6 -5.72 14.26 9.09
N ALA A 7 -5.91 15.57 9.23
CA ALA A 7 -4.97 16.57 8.76
C ALA A 7 -3.80 16.64 9.76
N GLY A 8 -2.58 16.39 9.29
CA GLY A 8 -1.37 16.62 10.09
C GLY A 8 -1.13 18.12 10.26
N SER A 9 -0.87 18.56 11.49
CA SER A 9 -0.40 19.92 11.75
C SER A 9 1.11 19.93 11.96
N THR A 10 1.79 20.76 11.19
CA THR A 10 3.13 21.28 11.47
C THR A 10 3.01 22.43 12.46
N GLY A 11 3.86 22.44 13.49
CA GLY A 11 3.98 23.54 14.43
C GLY A 11 4.37 24.84 13.72
N GLY A 12 3.43 25.78 13.67
CA GLY A 12 3.64 27.17 13.28
C GLY A 12 2.87 28.06 14.26
N THR A 13 3.55 29.03 14.85
CA THR A 13 2.99 29.97 15.83
C THR A 13 1.99 30.90 15.13
N GLY A 14 0.69 30.72 15.42
CA GLY A 14 -0.40 31.58 14.97
C GLY A 14 -1.66 31.29 15.78
N SER A 15 -2.25 32.32 16.38
CA SER A 15 -3.36 32.22 17.33
C SER A 15 -4.74 32.16 16.65
N ALA A 16 -5.71 31.62 17.39
CA ALA A 16 -7.17 31.71 17.27
C ALA A 16 -7.93 30.66 16.42
N GLY A 17 -8.72 29.85 17.13
CA GLY A 17 -10.07 29.46 16.71
C GLY A 17 -10.30 27.98 16.38
N GLY A 18 -11.05 27.28 17.24
CA GLY A 18 -11.71 26.00 16.92
C GLY A 18 -11.13 24.79 17.65
N ALA A 19 -11.53 24.59 18.91
CA ALA A 19 -11.36 23.31 19.60
C ALA A 19 -12.41 22.33 19.08
N GLU A 20 -12.12 21.70 17.94
CA GLU A 20 -12.91 20.58 17.42
C GLU A 20 -12.24 19.29 17.91
N ASP A 21 -13.02 18.47 18.62
CA ASP A 21 -12.73 17.17 19.25
C ASP A 21 -11.39 16.53 18.84
N ALA A 22 -10.32 16.89 19.56
CA ALA A 22 -9.02 16.25 19.39
C ALA A 22 -9.08 14.85 20.01
N GLY A 23 -9.61 13.90 19.24
CA GLY A 23 -9.50 12.48 19.57
C GLY A 23 -8.06 12.11 19.89
N GLU A 24 -7.88 11.20 20.86
CA GLU A 24 -6.58 10.75 21.32
C GLU A 24 -5.67 10.36 20.13
N PRO A 25 -4.41 10.83 20.07
CA PRO A 25 -3.52 10.51 18.97
C PRO A 25 -3.36 9.00 18.85
N LEU A 26 -3.51 8.48 17.62
CA LEU A 26 -3.40 7.04 17.36
C LEU A 26 -2.00 6.54 17.73
N THR A 27 -1.91 5.71 18.75
CA THR A 27 -0.67 5.00 19.11
C THR A 27 -0.61 3.66 18.39
N GLY A 28 0.61 3.13 18.22
CA GLY A 28 0.81 1.80 17.63
C GLY A 28 0.10 0.68 18.43
N ALA A 29 0.10 0.79 19.75
CA ALA A 29 -0.62 -0.15 20.62
C ALA A 29 -2.13 -0.09 20.39
N LEU A 30 -2.71 1.12 20.32
CA LEU A 30 -4.13 1.32 20.06
C LEU A 30 -4.51 0.81 18.67
N LEU A 31 -3.69 1.04 17.64
CA LEU A 31 -3.90 0.49 16.30
C LEU A 31 -4.02 -1.04 16.36
N LEU A 32 -3.07 -1.73 16.99
CA LEU A 32 -3.06 -3.19 17.07
C LEU A 32 -4.23 -3.73 17.88
N GLU A 33 -4.64 -3.06 18.96
CA GLU A 33 -5.86 -3.39 19.70
C GLU A 33 -7.09 -3.33 18.81
N ARG A 34 -7.30 -2.20 18.11
CA ARG A 34 -8.46 -2.00 17.26
C ARG A 34 -8.52 -3.01 16.12
N VAL A 35 -7.39 -3.30 15.48
CA VAL A 35 -7.34 -4.32 14.41
C VAL A 35 -7.65 -5.70 14.98
N ARG A 36 -7.09 -6.06 16.15
CA ARG A 36 -7.35 -7.35 16.80
C ARG A 36 -8.84 -7.57 17.08
N ASP A 37 -9.54 -6.53 17.52
CA ASP A 37 -10.96 -6.61 17.88
C ASP A 37 -11.87 -6.82 16.64
N LEU A 38 -11.39 -6.49 15.45
CA LEU A 38 -12.07 -6.74 14.17
C LEU A 38 -11.78 -8.13 13.60
N VAL A 39 -10.74 -8.82 14.09
CA VAL A 39 -10.30 -10.12 13.56
C VAL A 39 -10.87 -11.26 14.42
N PRO A 40 -11.64 -12.20 13.83
CA PRO A 40 -12.12 -13.38 14.55
C PRO A 40 -10.97 -14.21 15.13
N ARG A 41 -11.26 -15.01 16.17
CA ARG A 41 -10.29 -15.91 16.80
C ARG A 41 -9.61 -16.79 15.75
N SER A 42 -8.31 -16.60 15.59
CA SER A 42 -7.51 -17.21 14.53
C SER A 42 -6.02 -17.09 14.85
N ALA A 43 -5.17 -17.78 14.06
CA ALA A 43 -3.72 -17.63 14.16
C ALA A 43 -3.26 -16.18 13.90
N VAL A 44 -3.94 -15.46 12.99
CA VAL A 44 -3.67 -14.04 12.72
C VAL A 44 -4.01 -13.18 13.93
N GLN A 45 -5.18 -13.36 14.55
CA GLN A 45 -5.55 -12.62 15.77
C GLN A 45 -4.53 -12.85 16.91
N ALA A 46 -4.12 -14.11 17.12
CA ALA A 46 -3.10 -14.44 18.12
C ALA A 46 -1.74 -13.79 17.78
N GLY A 47 -1.38 -13.76 16.50
CA GLY A 47 -0.20 -13.04 16.01
C GLY A 47 -0.28 -11.54 16.25
N ILE A 48 -1.43 -10.91 16.04
CA ILE A 48 -1.63 -9.47 16.32
C ILE A 48 -1.45 -9.16 17.81
N ARG A 49 -1.94 -10.03 18.70
CA ARG A 49 -1.66 -9.90 20.14
C ARG A 49 -0.15 -9.94 20.41
N ARG A 50 0.55 -10.90 19.80
CA ARG A 50 2.01 -11.03 19.95
C ARG A 50 2.77 -9.84 19.36
N ALA A 51 2.32 -9.31 18.22
CA ALA A 51 2.87 -8.10 17.62
C ALA A 51 2.82 -6.92 18.60
N ARG A 52 1.71 -6.74 19.30
CA ARG A 52 1.59 -5.70 20.33
C ARG A 52 2.60 -5.88 21.46
N ASP A 53 2.73 -7.11 21.96
CA ASP A 53 3.69 -7.44 23.03
C ASP A 53 5.15 -7.20 22.61
N MET A 54 5.41 -7.09 21.29
CA MET A 54 6.74 -6.85 20.72
C MET A 54 7.02 -5.38 20.36
N LEU A 55 6.14 -4.43 20.65
CA LEU A 55 6.36 -3.01 20.28
C LEU A 55 7.60 -2.39 20.95
N ASP A 56 7.99 -2.88 22.11
CA ASP A 56 9.19 -2.41 22.83
C ASP A 56 10.50 -2.99 22.26
N TYR A 57 10.43 -3.97 21.37
CA TYR A 57 11.60 -4.57 20.74
C TYR A 57 11.91 -3.85 19.44
N GLY A 58 13.07 -3.21 19.34
CA GLY A 58 13.51 -2.53 18.11
C GLY A 58 14.21 -3.44 17.10
N ASP A 59 14.60 -4.66 17.49
CA ASP A 59 15.32 -5.58 16.61
C ASP A 59 14.36 -6.29 15.65
N VAL A 60 14.33 -5.81 14.41
CA VAL A 60 13.50 -6.34 13.32
C VAL A 60 13.72 -7.84 13.12
N GLY A 61 14.96 -8.32 13.21
CA GLY A 61 15.29 -9.73 12.99
C GLY A 61 14.62 -10.65 14.03
N THR A 62 14.68 -10.27 15.31
CA THR A 62 13.98 -10.96 16.40
C THR A 62 12.48 -10.94 16.20
N VAL A 63 11.91 -9.79 15.82
CA VAL A 63 10.46 -9.68 15.58
C VAL A 63 10.03 -10.57 14.43
N ALA A 64 10.76 -10.56 13.31
CA ALA A 64 10.52 -11.42 12.15
C ALA A 64 10.64 -12.91 12.49
N ALA A 65 11.57 -13.29 13.36
CA ALA A 65 11.71 -14.67 13.83
C ALA A 65 10.51 -15.15 14.67
N VAL A 66 9.87 -14.23 15.42
CA VAL A 66 8.74 -14.54 16.29
C VAL A 66 7.39 -14.46 15.57
N LEU A 67 7.20 -13.45 14.72
CA LEU A 67 5.93 -13.18 14.04
C LEU A 67 5.82 -13.78 12.64
N GLY A 68 6.95 -14.14 12.03
CA GLY A 68 7.04 -14.46 10.60
C GLY A 68 7.27 -13.21 9.75
N CYS A 69 7.90 -13.37 8.58
CA CYS A 69 8.12 -12.29 7.60
C CYS A 69 7.69 -12.72 6.18
N GLY A 70 6.70 -13.61 6.08
CA GLY A 70 6.14 -14.08 4.81
C GLY A 70 6.91 -15.21 4.13
N ARG A 71 7.93 -15.80 4.79
CA ARG A 71 8.67 -16.97 4.27
C ARG A 71 7.78 -18.19 4.01
N ARG A 72 6.63 -18.26 4.67
CA ARG A 72 5.64 -19.35 4.49
C ARG A 72 4.45 -18.95 3.63
N THR A 73 4.46 -17.74 3.04
CA THR A 73 3.40 -17.20 2.16
C THR A 73 2.00 -17.42 2.73
N SER A 74 1.82 -17.15 4.02
CA SER A 74 0.57 -17.34 4.73
C SER A 74 0.21 -16.09 5.52
N ALA A 75 -1.09 -15.84 5.71
CA ALA A 75 -1.55 -14.62 6.41
C ALA A 75 -0.99 -14.52 7.84
N HIS A 76 -0.87 -15.64 8.57
CA HIS A 76 -0.33 -15.64 9.93
C HIS A 76 1.19 -15.48 9.99
N ASP A 77 1.90 -15.62 8.87
CA ASP A 77 3.34 -15.42 8.73
C ASP A 77 3.68 -14.03 8.15
N THR A 78 2.70 -13.29 7.64
CA THR A 78 2.88 -11.97 7.02
C THR A 78 2.19 -10.86 7.83
N VAL A 79 0.89 -11.01 8.12
CA VAL A 79 0.05 -9.94 8.67
C VAL A 79 0.54 -9.43 10.03
N PRO A 80 0.84 -10.29 11.03
CA PRO A 80 1.29 -9.81 12.33
C PRO A 80 2.54 -8.93 12.26
N PHE A 81 3.53 -9.33 11.46
CA PHE A 81 4.77 -8.56 11.28
C PHE A 81 4.54 -7.24 10.56
N THR A 82 3.75 -7.24 9.47
CA THR A 82 3.44 -5.99 8.77
C THR A 82 2.69 -4.98 9.66
N LEU A 83 1.79 -5.46 10.53
CA LEU A 83 1.08 -4.60 11.46
C LEU A 83 1.98 -4.08 12.58
N TRP A 84 2.92 -4.90 13.07
CA TRP A 84 3.95 -4.44 13.99
C TRP A 84 4.81 -3.33 13.38
N ALA A 85 5.27 -3.52 12.13
CA ALA A 85 6.10 -2.52 11.43
C ALA A 85 5.34 -1.19 11.24
N VAL A 86 4.08 -1.23 10.82
CA VAL A 86 3.22 -0.04 10.74
C VAL A 86 3.07 0.63 12.10
N ALA A 87 2.74 -0.14 13.14
CA ALA A 87 2.49 0.38 14.48
C ALA A 87 3.73 1.06 15.08
N ARG A 88 4.93 0.59 14.74
CA ARG A 88 6.20 1.14 15.24
C ARG A 88 6.66 2.40 14.50
N HIS A 89 6.22 2.58 13.27
CA HIS A 89 6.64 3.64 12.35
C HIS A 89 5.45 4.48 11.85
N LEU A 90 4.49 4.76 12.72
CA LEU A 90 3.34 5.60 12.38
C LEU A 90 3.80 6.97 11.85
N GLY A 91 3.40 7.31 10.63
CA GLY A 91 3.78 8.56 9.97
C GLY A 91 5.21 8.60 9.43
N ASP A 92 5.96 7.49 9.46
CA ASP A 92 7.31 7.38 8.93
C ASP A 92 7.36 6.30 7.84
N TYR A 93 7.07 6.68 6.60
CA TYR A 93 7.04 5.75 5.47
C TYR A 93 8.40 5.11 5.21
N GLU A 94 9.48 5.90 5.20
CA GLU A 94 10.82 5.41 4.86
C GLU A 94 11.34 4.43 5.92
N GLY A 95 11.22 4.80 7.21
CA GLY A 95 11.64 3.93 8.30
C GLY A 95 10.85 2.63 8.32
N ALA A 96 9.53 2.69 8.11
CA ALA A 96 8.71 1.48 8.04
C ALA A 96 9.09 0.57 6.87
N PHE A 97 9.29 1.16 5.68
CA PHE A 97 9.66 0.43 4.48
C PHE A 97 11.02 -0.27 4.66
N TRP A 98 12.04 0.44 5.13
CA TRP A 98 13.37 -0.14 5.33
C TRP A 98 13.43 -1.12 6.49
N ALA A 99 12.70 -0.89 7.58
CA ALA A 99 12.57 -1.89 8.65
C ALA A 99 11.96 -3.18 8.11
N THR A 100 10.91 -3.07 7.29
CA THR A 100 10.24 -4.21 6.67
C THR A 100 11.17 -4.96 5.70
N ALA A 101 11.85 -4.24 4.81
CA ALA A 101 12.78 -4.84 3.85
C ALA A 101 13.95 -5.58 4.53
N GLN A 102 14.47 -5.03 5.64
CA GLN A 102 15.56 -5.64 6.39
C GLN A 102 15.20 -6.99 7.05
N ALA A 103 13.92 -7.25 7.31
CA ALA A 103 13.48 -8.57 7.80
C ALA A 103 13.67 -9.69 6.77
N GLY A 104 13.73 -9.34 5.47
CA GLY A 104 13.74 -10.30 4.38
C GLY A 104 12.42 -11.06 4.26
N GLY A 105 12.49 -12.31 3.80
CA GLY A 105 11.30 -13.12 3.54
C GLY A 105 10.60 -12.70 2.26
N ASP A 106 9.30 -12.44 2.33
CA ASP A 106 8.51 -11.92 1.20
C ASP A 106 8.53 -10.39 1.22
N VAL A 107 9.68 -9.84 0.83
CA VAL A 107 9.98 -8.39 0.92
C VAL A 107 8.98 -7.58 0.10
N ASP A 108 8.65 -8.02 -1.12
CA ASP A 108 7.76 -7.28 -2.01
C ASP A 108 6.35 -7.18 -1.40
N THR A 109 5.79 -8.31 -0.96
CA THR A 109 4.45 -8.35 -0.37
C THR A 109 4.39 -7.59 0.96
N THR A 110 5.36 -7.80 1.83
CA THR A 110 5.38 -7.14 3.15
C THR A 110 5.55 -5.63 3.03
N CYS A 111 6.46 -5.17 2.17
CA CYS A 111 6.67 -3.74 1.92
C CYS A 111 5.44 -3.10 1.26
N ALA A 112 4.77 -3.80 0.33
CA ALA A 112 3.54 -3.31 -0.29
C ALA A 112 2.41 -3.12 0.73
N ILE A 113 2.23 -4.08 1.66
CA ILE A 113 1.23 -3.97 2.73
C ILE A 113 1.56 -2.80 3.66
N VAL A 114 2.79 -2.74 4.18
CA VAL A 114 3.22 -1.70 5.12
C VAL A 114 3.11 -0.31 4.50
N GLY A 115 3.63 -0.14 3.28
CA GLY A 115 3.57 1.11 2.55
C GLY A 115 2.13 1.54 2.24
N GLY A 116 1.27 0.61 1.84
CA GLY A 116 -0.14 0.90 1.58
C GLY A 116 -0.88 1.39 2.83
N VAL A 117 -0.66 0.75 3.98
CA VAL A 117 -1.30 1.17 5.24
C VAL A 117 -0.80 2.54 5.68
N ILE A 118 0.51 2.80 5.65
CA ILE A 118 1.05 4.09 6.09
C ILE A 118 0.62 5.22 5.14
N ALA A 119 0.68 5.00 3.83
CA ALA A 119 0.24 5.99 2.85
C ALA A 119 -1.27 6.29 2.95
N SER A 120 -2.08 5.33 3.40
CA SER A 120 -3.53 5.54 3.59
C SER A 120 -3.86 6.48 4.76
N ALA A 121 -2.93 6.68 5.71
CA ALA A 121 -3.13 7.56 6.86
C ALA A 121 -3.13 9.06 6.50
N GLY A 122 -2.74 9.41 5.28
CA GLY A 122 -2.77 10.78 4.75
C GLY A 122 -1.40 11.28 4.28
N PRO A 123 -1.27 12.57 3.95
CA PRO A 123 -0.07 13.13 3.33
C PRO A 123 1.22 12.93 4.14
N ALA A 124 1.12 12.86 5.47
CA ALA A 124 2.27 12.63 6.35
C ALA A 124 2.88 11.22 6.18
N GLY A 125 2.08 10.23 5.76
CA GLY A 125 2.54 8.87 5.48
C GLY A 125 2.85 8.63 4.00
N ALA A 126 2.86 9.66 3.15
CA ALA A 126 3.10 9.48 1.73
C ALA A 126 4.55 9.03 1.45
N PRO A 127 4.77 8.15 0.45
CA PRO A 127 6.12 7.78 0.04
C PRO A 127 6.92 9.01 -0.44
N PRO A 128 8.26 8.98 -0.31
CA PRO A 128 9.11 10.03 -0.84
C PRO A 128 8.84 10.24 -2.33
N ARG A 129 8.69 11.50 -2.75
CA ARG A 129 8.40 11.84 -4.15
C ARG A 129 9.45 11.30 -5.12
N ALA A 130 10.70 11.14 -4.67
CA ALA A 130 11.76 10.54 -5.46
C ALA A 130 11.47 9.07 -5.79
N TRP A 131 11.01 8.29 -4.81
CA TRP A 131 10.70 6.87 -5.00
C TRP A 131 9.50 6.68 -5.94
N ALA A 132 8.46 7.52 -5.81
CA ALA A 132 7.32 7.50 -6.73
C ALA A 132 7.69 7.84 -8.19
N ARG A 133 8.82 8.53 -8.44
CA ARG A 133 9.34 8.76 -9.80
C ARG A 133 10.16 7.59 -10.33
N SER A 134 10.63 6.71 -9.44
CA SER A 134 11.40 5.51 -9.76
C SER A 134 10.52 4.29 -9.97
N THR A 135 9.21 4.37 -9.73
CA THR A 135 8.26 3.29 -10.04
C THR A 135 7.88 3.30 -11.52
N GLU A 136 7.64 2.12 -12.08
CA GLU A 136 7.06 1.98 -13.41
C GLU A 136 5.73 2.76 -13.51
N ARG A 137 5.51 3.42 -14.65
CA ARG A 137 4.26 4.12 -14.89
C ARG A 137 3.14 3.09 -15.04
N LEU A 138 2.12 3.21 -14.21
CA LEU A 138 0.91 2.41 -14.38
C LEU A 138 0.31 2.63 -15.78
N PRO A 139 -0.11 1.55 -16.47
CA PRO A 139 -0.79 1.66 -17.75
C PRO A 139 -2.00 2.59 -17.69
N SER A 140 -2.32 3.24 -18.82
CA SER A 140 -3.42 4.21 -18.90
C SER A 140 -4.77 3.60 -18.48
N TRP A 141 -5.03 2.33 -18.80
CA TRP A 141 -6.27 1.64 -18.45
C TRP A 141 -6.49 1.48 -16.93
N MET A 142 -5.42 1.48 -16.12
CA MET A 142 -5.55 1.38 -14.66
C MET A 142 -5.94 2.72 -14.02
N ARG A 143 -5.73 3.84 -14.72
CA ARG A 143 -6.02 5.19 -14.22
C ARG A 143 -7.47 5.61 -14.46
N THR A 144 -8.19 4.88 -15.30
CA THR A 144 -9.58 5.18 -15.71
C THR A 144 -10.64 4.54 -14.80
N GLY A 145 -10.25 3.65 -13.88
CA GLY A 145 -11.19 2.86 -13.06
C GLY A 145 -11.92 3.58 -11.92
N ARG A 146 -11.95 4.93 -11.89
CA ARG A 146 -12.67 5.71 -10.86
C ARG A 146 -13.93 6.42 -11.36
N ASP A 147 -14.32 6.18 -12.61
CA ASP A 147 -15.61 6.60 -13.17
C ASP A 147 -16.52 5.36 -13.30
N VAL A 148 -17.01 4.84 -12.18
CA VAL A 148 -18.14 3.88 -12.17
C VAL A 148 -19.39 4.63 -11.74
N THR A 149 -19.87 5.49 -12.63
CA THR A 149 -21.26 5.97 -12.62
C THR A 149 -21.83 5.77 -14.01
N GLY A 150 -22.70 4.76 -14.14
CA GLY A 150 -23.78 4.70 -15.12
C GLY A 150 -23.40 4.53 -16.60
N ASP A 151 -23.85 3.40 -17.17
CA ASP A 151 -24.26 3.24 -18.57
C ASP A 151 -23.21 3.40 -19.71
N GLY A 152 -22.70 2.25 -20.16
CA GLY A 152 -22.82 1.83 -21.58
C GLY A 152 -21.74 2.18 -22.64
N VAL A 153 -20.93 1.17 -23.01
CA VAL A 153 -20.52 0.71 -24.38
C VAL A 153 -19.69 1.66 -25.29
N PRO A 154 -18.81 1.19 -26.23
CA PRO A 154 -18.05 -0.07 -26.40
C PRO A 154 -16.50 0.11 -26.45
N ASP A 155 -15.83 -1.03 -26.54
CA ASP A 155 -14.45 -1.24 -27.00
C ASP A 155 -14.31 -0.97 -28.52
N GLU A 156 -13.40 -0.06 -28.94
CA GLU A 156 -12.81 0.15 -30.28
C GLU A 156 -11.67 1.21 -30.08
N ALA A 157 -10.43 1.15 -30.59
CA ALA A 157 -9.74 0.25 -31.50
C ALA A 157 -8.21 0.37 -31.22
N VAL A 158 -7.49 -0.75 -31.30
CA VAL A 158 -6.02 -0.75 -31.39
C VAL A 158 -5.65 -0.50 -32.87
N PRO A 159 -4.93 0.58 -33.23
CA PRO A 159 -4.56 0.79 -34.62
C PRO A 159 -3.29 0.02 -34.99
N GLY A 160 -3.42 -0.89 -35.97
CA GLY A 160 -2.43 -1.09 -37.01
C GLY A 160 -1.77 -2.47 -37.09
N ASP A 161 -2.32 -3.36 -37.91
CA ASP A 161 -1.51 -4.26 -38.74
C ASP A 161 -1.98 -4.11 -40.19
N GLY A 162 -1.29 -3.24 -40.94
CA GLY A 162 -1.65 -2.89 -42.30
C GLY A 162 -1.35 -4.03 -43.27
N PRO A 163 -2.11 -4.20 -44.37
CA PRO A 163 -1.84 -5.23 -45.35
C PRO A 163 -0.52 -4.91 -46.10
N THR A 164 0.43 -5.84 -46.04
CA THR A 164 1.65 -5.80 -46.86
C THR A 164 1.28 -5.85 -48.36
N PRO A 165 1.78 -4.94 -49.20
CA PRO A 165 1.49 -4.96 -50.64
C PRO A 165 2.19 -6.15 -51.32
N ARG A 166 1.46 -6.90 -52.15
CA ARG A 166 2.05 -7.90 -53.05
C ARG A 166 2.67 -7.20 -54.27
N PRO A 167 3.83 -7.66 -54.78
CA PRO A 167 4.46 -7.07 -55.95
C PRO A 167 3.64 -7.31 -57.23
N GLY A 168 3.55 -6.26 -58.06
CA GLY A 168 2.82 -6.26 -59.33
C GLY A 168 3.44 -7.20 -60.36
N GLY A 169 2.58 -7.99 -61.01
CA GLY A 169 2.89 -8.78 -62.20
C GLY A 169 2.29 -8.13 -63.44
N ALA A 170 3.15 -7.89 -64.43
CA ALA A 170 2.86 -7.26 -65.71
C ALA A 170 1.76 -7.96 -66.52
N GLY A 171 0.93 -7.17 -67.20
CA GLY A 171 0.00 -7.69 -68.21
C GLY A 171 0.69 -8.06 -69.52
N PRO A 172 0.01 -8.74 -70.44
CA PRO A 172 0.37 -8.72 -71.85
C PRO A 172 -0.56 -7.84 -72.69
N SER A 173 0.07 -7.09 -73.59
CA SER A 173 -0.54 -6.27 -74.65
C SER A 173 -1.54 -7.03 -75.52
N SER A 174 -2.56 -6.29 -75.92
CA SER A 174 -3.52 -6.58 -76.98
C SER A 174 -2.89 -6.67 -78.37
N ALA A 175 -3.54 -7.45 -79.24
CA ALA A 175 -3.68 -7.19 -80.66
C ALA A 175 -5.17 -7.32 -81.02
#